data_AF-A0A5M8SFP2-F1
#
_entry.id   AF-A0A5M8SFP2-F1
#
_cell.length_a   1.000
_cell.length_b   1.000
_cell.length_c   1.000
_cell.angle_alpha   90.00
_cell.angle_beta   90.00
_cell.angle_gamma   90.00
#
_symmetry.space_group_name_H-M   'P 1'
#
loop_
_entity.id
_entity.type
_entity.pdbx_description
1 polymer ?
#
loop_
_entity_poly.entity_id
_entity_poly.type
_entity_poly.pdbx_seq_one_letter_code
_entity_poly.pdbx_strand_id
1 'polypeptide(L)'
;MSLTPTERARRIKIVLFDVDGVLTDGTIWLVPAPAKPGSSASTPQHQFPGADGGVGFGIQSATMMEAKGYSAHDGAGISLGRIGGLKFGVITKRISETVATRMRDLKIEYVYQGQAFKMKPVREIMEKENVTLDEIAYVGDDVIDLPVMRQVGFAIAVANARDPVKAAAHYVTVHDGGYGAGRDAIDFILESKGILSRCIETMIDEGNPISPSMDIGNSSDNA
;
A
#
# COMPACT_ATOMS: atom_id res chain seq x y z
N MET A 1 -13.93 22.50 -19.06
CA MET A 1 -12.63 22.76 -18.40
C MET A 1 -12.21 21.51 -17.67
N SER A 2 -10.93 21.14 -17.71
CA SER A 2 -10.39 20.04 -16.90
C SER A 2 -10.34 20.48 -15.44
N LEU A 3 -10.79 19.62 -14.51
CA LEU A 3 -10.71 19.88 -13.07
C LEU A 3 -9.24 19.98 -12.62
N THR A 4 -8.96 20.94 -11.75
CA THR A 4 -7.69 21.05 -11.02
C THR A 4 -7.51 19.87 -10.06
N PRO A 5 -6.27 19.60 -9.61
CA PRO A 5 -6.00 18.56 -8.61
C PRO A 5 -6.84 18.73 -7.33
N THR A 6 -6.95 19.96 -6.81
CA THR A 6 -7.76 20.28 -5.62
C THR A 6 -9.25 20.00 -5.83
N GLU A 7 -9.82 20.37 -6.99
CA GLU A 7 -11.23 20.11 -7.30
C GLU A 7 -11.55 18.61 -7.42
N ARG A 8 -10.60 17.82 -7.92
CA ARG A 8 -10.70 16.35 -7.95
C ARG A 8 -10.65 15.77 -6.55
N ALA A 9 -9.64 16.16 -5.77
CA ALA A 9 -9.41 15.68 -4.41
C ALA A 9 -10.60 15.93 -3.47
N ARG A 10 -11.33 17.04 -3.64
CA ARG A 10 -12.56 17.34 -2.88
C ARG A 10 -13.65 16.27 -2.98
N ARG A 11 -13.72 15.54 -4.09
CA ARG A 11 -14.75 14.52 -4.35
C ARG A 11 -14.44 13.17 -3.73
N ILE A 12 -13.19 12.96 -3.29
CA ILE A 12 -12.70 11.63 -2.93
C ILE A 12 -13.32 11.12 -1.64
N LYS A 13 -13.76 9.87 -1.67
CA LYS A 13 -14.29 9.11 -0.53
C LYS A 13 -13.41 7.89 -0.21
N ILE A 14 -12.79 7.31 -1.24
CA ILE A 14 -11.96 6.11 -1.12
C ILE A 14 -10.58 6.38 -1.69
N VAL A 15 -9.54 6.02 -0.94
CA VAL A 15 -8.15 6.08 -1.41
C VAL A 15 -7.62 4.66 -1.54
N LEU A 16 -7.18 4.32 -2.74
CA LEU A 16 -6.61 3.02 -3.07
C LEU A 16 -5.11 3.17 -3.29
N PHE A 17 -4.31 2.27 -2.75
CA PHE A 17 -2.86 2.25 -2.92
C PHE A 17 -2.41 0.99 -3.67
N ASP A 18 -1.37 1.09 -4.49
CA ASP A 18 -0.45 -0.02 -4.63
C ASP A 18 0.34 -0.24 -3.32
N VAL A 19 1.05 -1.36 -3.20
CA VAL A 19 1.87 -1.65 -2.04
C VAL A 19 3.35 -1.41 -2.34
N ASP A 20 3.90 -2.10 -3.34
CA ASP A 20 5.34 -2.22 -3.52
C ASP A 20 5.88 -1.08 -4.36
N GLY A 21 6.54 -0.11 -3.73
CA GLY A 21 6.95 1.13 -4.38
C GLY A 21 6.04 2.31 -4.01
N VAL A 22 4.93 2.06 -3.28
CA VAL A 22 4.02 3.10 -2.76
C VAL A 22 3.99 3.12 -1.24
N LEU A 23 3.45 2.07 -0.60
CA LEU A 23 3.45 1.93 0.87
C LEU A 23 4.79 1.36 1.38
N THR A 24 5.63 0.87 0.47
CA THR A 24 7.01 0.43 0.69
C THR A 24 7.93 1.16 -0.29
N ASP A 25 9.23 1.07 -0.07
CA ASP A 25 10.27 1.59 -0.97
C ASP A 25 10.46 0.76 -2.25
N GLY A 26 9.65 -0.29 -2.44
CA GLY A 26 9.74 -1.23 -3.55
C GLY A 26 10.77 -2.35 -3.34
N THR A 27 11.55 -2.29 -2.26
CA THR A 27 12.54 -3.33 -1.94
C THR A 27 11.85 -4.58 -1.40
N ILE A 28 12.19 -5.74 -1.98
CA ILE A 28 11.74 -7.04 -1.50
C ILE A 28 12.95 -7.74 -0.88
N TRP A 29 12.94 -7.87 0.45
CA TRP A 29 13.98 -8.58 1.18
C TRP A 29 13.64 -10.07 1.20
N LEU A 30 14.54 -10.90 0.67
CA LEU A 30 14.43 -12.36 0.71
C LEU A 30 15.52 -12.90 1.64
N VAL A 31 15.10 -13.40 2.79
CA VAL A 31 15.99 -13.88 3.86
C VAL A 31 15.86 -15.39 3.98
N PRO A 32 16.96 -16.17 4.01
CA PRO A 32 16.88 -17.59 4.33
C PRO A 32 16.26 -17.81 5.71
N ALA A 33 15.21 -18.62 5.77
CA ALA A 33 14.61 -19.03 7.03
C ALA A 33 15.59 -19.94 7.80
N PRO A 34 15.66 -19.81 9.13
CA PRO A 34 16.41 -20.77 9.93
C PRO A 34 15.84 -22.18 9.73
N ALA A 35 16.73 -23.17 9.65
CA ALA A 35 16.32 -24.58 9.58
C ALA A 35 15.47 -24.91 10.82
N LYS A 36 14.30 -25.52 10.63
CA LYS A 36 13.49 -25.98 11.76
C LYS A 36 14.26 -27.09 12.49
N PRO A 37 14.43 -27.02 13.82
CA PRO A 37 15.03 -28.11 14.57
C PRO A 37 14.24 -29.41 14.30
N GLY A 38 14.92 -30.44 13.81
CA GLY A 38 14.32 -31.76 13.53
C GLY A 38 13.67 -31.94 12.15
N SER A 39 13.71 -30.96 11.24
CA SER A 39 13.24 -31.17 9.87
C SER A 39 14.35 -31.78 8.99
N SER A 40 14.31 -33.08 8.71
CA SER A 40 15.02 -33.66 7.57
C SER A 40 14.26 -33.31 6.29
N ALA A 41 14.37 -32.05 5.84
CA ALA A 41 13.82 -31.65 4.56
C ALA A 41 14.65 -32.33 3.46
N SER A 42 14.09 -33.35 2.82
CA SER A 42 14.61 -33.93 1.58
C SER A 42 14.35 -32.93 0.44
N THR A 43 15.13 -31.86 0.38
CA THR A 43 14.99 -30.84 -0.66
C THR A 43 15.90 -31.17 -1.85
N PRO A 44 15.45 -31.00 -3.11
CA PRO A 44 16.29 -31.27 -4.27
C PRO A 44 17.55 -30.42 -4.24
N GLN A 45 18.71 -31.08 -4.30
CA GLN A 45 20.00 -30.42 -4.37
C GLN A 45 20.14 -29.83 -5.78
N HIS A 46 19.99 -28.51 -5.93
CA HIS A 46 20.42 -27.85 -7.17
C HIS A 46 21.96 -27.87 -7.19
N GLN A 47 22.52 -28.87 -7.86
CA GLN A 47 23.95 -28.94 -8.14
C GLN A 47 24.24 -27.99 -9.30
N PHE A 48 25.00 -26.94 -9.03
CA PHE A 48 25.65 -26.17 -10.07
C PHE A 48 26.91 -26.92 -10.49
N PRO A 49 27.15 -27.19 -11.79
CA PRO A 49 28.40 -27.81 -12.21
C PRO A 49 29.59 -26.91 -11.85
N GLY A 50 30.61 -27.47 -11.21
CA GLY A 50 31.88 -26.78 -11.00
C GLY A 50 32.53 -26.44 -12.35
N ALA A 51 33.20 -25.29 -12.43
CA ALA A 51 33.84 -24.81 -13.66
C ALA A 51 34.91 -25.77 -14.25
N ASP A 52 35.28 -26.79 -13.47
CA ASP A 52 36.32 -27.78 -13.65
C ASP A 52 35.77 -29.24 -13.66
N GLY A 53 34.45 -29.44 -13.66
CA GLY A 53 33.84 -30.78 -13.64
C GLY A 53 33.92 -31.48 -12.28
N GLY A 54 34.33 -30.77 -11.22
CA GLY A 54 34.30 -31.23 -9.84
C GLY A 54 32.91 -31.17 -9.19
N VAL A 55 32.78 -31.79 -8.01
CA VAL A 55 31.53 -31.80 -7.23
C VAL A 55 31.16 -30.36 -6.85
N GLY A 56 30.05 -29.86 -7.41
CA GLY A 56 29.56 -28.51 -7.14
C GLY A 56 29.08 -28.35 -5.69
N PHE A 57 29.09 -27.11 -5.20
CA PHE A 57 28.48 -26.77 -3.91
C PHE A 57 26.97 -27.03 -3.97
N GLY A 58 26.49 -27.92 -3.10
CA GLY A 58 25.06 -28.15 -2.93
C GLY A 58 24.45 -27.00 -2.13
N ILE A 59 23.66 -26.15 -2.77
CA ILE A 59 22.83 -25.19 -2.03
C ILE A 59 21.65 -25.98 -1.47
N GLN A 60 21.60 -26.15 -0.15
CA GLN A 60 20.37 -26.59 0.51
C GLN A 60 19.32 -25.52 0.24
N SER A 61 18.25 -25.88 -0.47
CA SER A 61 17.12 -24.98 -0.66
C SER A 61 16.47 -24.75 0.70
N ALA A 62 16.73 -23.55 1.25
CA ALA A 62 16.16 -23.06 2.48
C ALA A 62 14.77 -22.49 2.18
N THR A 63 13.82 -22.69 3.09
CA THR A 63 12.58 -21.89 3.10
C THR A 63 12.97 -20.42 3.12
N MET A 64 12.35 -19.57 2.29
CA MET A 64 12.65 -18.14 2.26
C MET A 64 11.60 -17.35 3.03
N MET A 65 12.02 -16.38 3.83
CA MET A 65 11.17 -15.39 4.47
C MET A 65 11.21 -14.10 3.65
N GLU A 66 10.05 -13.53 3.37
CA GLU A 66 9.91 -12.21 2.74
C GLU A 66 9.80 -11.14 3.84
N ALA A 67 10.49 -10.01 3.67
CA ALA A 67 10.31 -8.82 4.51
C ALA A 67 10.12 -7.55 3.67
N LYS A 68 9.33 -6.62 4.20
CA LYS A 68 9.01 -5.31 3.61
C LYS A 68 9.08 -4.22 4.68
N GLY A 69 9.63 -3.06 4.32
CA GLY A 69 9.59 -1.87 5.16
C GLY A 69 8.35 -1.03 4.87
N TYR A 70 7.68 -0.53 5.92
CA TYR A 70 6.52 0.37 5.82
C TYR A 70 6.76 1.64 6.63
N SER A 71 6.21 2.77 6.19
CA SER A 71 6.29 4.02 6.93
C SER A 71 5.27 4.08 8.09
N ALA A 72 5.72 4.54 9.26
CA ALA A 72 4.82 4.92 10.34
C ALA A 72 4.02 6.18 10.00
N HIS A 73 4.58 7.10 9.20
CA HIS A 73 3.89 8.30 8.75
C HIS A 73 2.67 7.97 7.88
N ASP A 74 2.80 6.99 6.97
CA ASP A 74 1.68 6.52 6.16
C ASP A 74 0.58 5.92 7.04
N GLY A 75 0.96 5.17 8.07
CA GLY A 75 0.02 4.64 9.07
C GLY A 75 -0.74 5.75 9.79
N ALA A 76 -0.04 6.75 10.32
CA ALA A 76 -0.67 7.91 10.96
C ALA A 76 -1.58 8.68 9.99
N GLY A 77 -1.17 8.79 8.72
CA GLY A 77 -1.99 9.37 7.66
C GLY A 77 -3.31 8.63 7.46
N ILE A 78 -3.29 7.29 7.43
CA ILE A 78 -4.50 6.46 7.31
C ILE A 78 -5.46 6.71 8.49
N SER A 79 -4.94 6.75 9.73
CA SER A 79 -5.77 7.07 10.91
C SER A 79 -6.37 8.48 10.80
N LEU A 80 -5.58 9.47 10.37
CA LEU A 80 -6.04 10.84 10.16
C LEU A 80 -7.12 10.94 9.07
N GLY A 81 -6.94 10.24 7.95
CA GLY A 81 -7.92 10.22 6.87
C GLY A 81 -9.22 9.53 7.26
N ARG A 82 -9.20 8.55 8.17
CA ARG A 82 -10.42 7.97 8.75
C ARG A 82 -11.21 8.98 9.57
N ILE A 83 -10.55 9.82 10.38
CA ILE A 83 -11.19 10.96 11.05
C ILE A 83 -11.84 11.89 10.01
N GLY A 84 -11.17 12.05 8.86
CA GLY A 84 -11.70 12.78 7.70
C GLY A 84 -12.84 12.09 6.94
N GLY A 85 -13.24 10.89 7.34
CA GLY A 85 -14.30 10.10 6.69
C GLY A 85 -13.86 9.37 5.42
N LEU A 86 -12.55 9.22 5.18
CA LEU A 86 -12.03 8.43 4.06
C LEU A 86 -12.04 6.94 4.40
N LYS A 87 -12.25 6.11 3.38
CA LYS A 87 -12.01 4.67 3.41
C LYS A 87 -10.78 4.31 2.59
N PHE A 88 -10.17 3.17 2.89
CA PHE A 88 -8.89 2.80 2.31
C PHE A 88 -8.91 1.40 1.71
N GLY A 89 -8.13 1.23 0.65
CA GLY A 89 -7.88 -0.08 0.07
C GLY A 89 -6.47 -0.22 -0.47
N VAL A 90 -6.04 -1.47 -0.62
CA VAL A 90 -4.81 -1.82 -1.34
C VAL A 90 -5.08 -2.83 -2.43
N ILE A 91 -4.40 -2.65 -3.57
CA ILE A 91 -4.46 -3.56 -4.70
C ILE A 91 -3.02 -3.87 -5.12
N THR A 92 -2.57 -5.10 -4.87
CA THR A 92 -1.21 -5.55 -5.21
C THR A 92 -1.25 -6.82 -6.06
N LYS A 93 -0.26 -6.96 -6.94
CA LYS A 93 -0.04 -8.17 -7.73
C LYS A 93 0.53 -9.31 -6.89
N ARG A 94 1.28 -9.02 -5.83
CA ARG A 94 1.88 -10.05 -4.99
C ARG A 94 0.85 -10.63 -4.02
N ILE A 95 1.10 -11.87 -3.60
CA ILE A 95 0.46 -12.46 -2.42
C ILE A 95 1.56 -12.53 -1.37
N SER A 96 1.35 -11.85 -0.24
CA SER A 96 2.35 -11.66 0.79
C SER A 96 1.70 -11.60 2.17
N GLU A 97 2.26 -12.36 3.10
CA GLU A 97 1.83 -12.36 4.50
C GLU A 97 2.18 -11.03 5.19
N THR A 98 3.32 -10.41 4.84
CA THR A 98 3.72 -9.11 5.41
C THR A 98 2.70 -8.03 5.06
N VAL A 99 2.17 -8.06 3.83
CA VAL A 99 1.09 -7.18 3.39
C VAL A 99 -0.18 -7.46 4.19
N ALA A 100 -0.61 -8.72 4.29
CA ALA A 100 -1.81 -9.08 5.03
C ALA A 100 -1.76 -8.61 6.51
N THR A 101 -0.62 -8.82 7.17
CA THR A 101 -0.40 -8.37 8.54
C THR A 101 -0.47 -6.85 8.65
N ARG A 102 0.29 -6.12 7.82
CA ARG A 102 0.29 -4.66 7.89
C ARG A 102 -1.08 -4.06 7.59
N MET A 103 -1.82 -4.59 6.61
CA MET A 103 -3.16 -4.11 6.29
C MET A 103 -4.15 -4.36 7.43
N ARG A 104 -3.99 -5.45 8.18
CA ARG A 104 -4.77 -5.73 9.39
C ARG A 104 -4.46 -4.73 10.49
N ASP A 105 -3.18 -4.44 10.75
CA ASP A 105 -2.76 -3.45 11.75
C ASP A 105 -3.31 -2.06 11.44
N LEU A 106 -3.35 -1.70 10.15
CA LEU A 106 -3.92 -0.46 9.64
C LEU A 106 -5.44 -0.48 9.50
N LYS A 107 -6.06 -1.64 9.79
CA LYS A 107 -7.51 -1.92 9.67
C LYS A 107 -8.07 -1.61 8.27
N ILE A 108 -7.31 -1.78 7.21
CA ILE A 108 -7.70 -1.42 5.82
C ILE A 108 -8.96 -2.19 5.38
N GLU A 109 -9.93 -1.47 4.81
CA GLU A 109 -11.26 -2.01 4.48
C GLU A 109 -11.25 -2.96 3.27
N TYR A 110 -10.41 -2.67 2.27
CA TYR A 110 -10.34 -3.46 1.04
C TYR A 110 -8.92 -3.93 0.76
N VAL A 111 -8.67 -5.23 0.88
CA VAL A 111 -7.34 -5.81 0.65
C VAL A 111 -7.42 -6.81 -0.50
N TYR A 112 -6.83 -6.44 -1.63
CA TYR A 112 -6.82 -7.25 -2.84
C TYR A 112 -5.39 -7.65 -3.22
N GLN A 113 -5.05 -8.90 -2.96
CA GLN A 113 -3.74 -9.49 -3.31
C GLN A 113 -3.84 -10.39 -4.54
N GLY A 114 -2.70 -10.65 -5.20
CA GLY A 114 -2.66 -11.50 -6.39
C GLY A 114 -3.30 -10.88 -7.65
N GLN A 115 -3.52 -9.57 -7.67
CA GLN A 115 -4.28 -8.91 -8.74
C GLN A 115 -3.36 -8.35 -9.83
N ALA A 116 -3.28 -9.05 -10.96
CA ALA A 116 -2.58 -8.54 -12.15
C ALA A 116 -3.36 -7.43 -12.86
N PHE A 117 -4.70 -7.50 -12.86
CA PHE A 117 -5.58 -6.53 -13.49
C PHE A 117 -6.35 -5.73 -12.44
N LYS A 118 -5.80 -4.58 -12.05
CA LYS A 118 -6.25 -3.81 -10.89
C LYS A 118 -7.64 -3.16 -11.04
N MET A 119 -8.14 -2.99 -12.27
CA MET A 119 -9.49 -2.44 -12.49
C MET A 119 -10.62 -3.35 -12.03
N LYS A 120 -10.41 -4.68 -11.92
CA LYS A 120 -11.45 -5.59 -11.43
C LYS A 120 -11.79 -5.27 -9.96
N PRO A 121 -10.82 -5.27 -9.01
CA PRO A 121 -11.06 -4.82 -7.63
C PRO A 121 -11.69 -3.43 -7.52
N VAL A 122 -11.29 -2.47 -8.37
CA VAL A 122 -11.87 -1.12 -8.35
C VAL A 122 -13.38 -1.17 -8.60
N ARG A 123 -13.85 -1.96 -9.58
CA ARG A 123 -15.29 -2.12 -9.86
C ARG A 123 -16.03 -2.78 -8.70
N GLU A 124 -15.44 -3.80 -8.08
CA GLU A 124 -16.02 -4.46 -6.91
C GLU A 124 -16.19 -3.48 -5.74
N ILE A 125 -15.20 -2.61 -5.50
CA ILE A 125 -15.29 -1.55 -4.49
C ILE A 125 -16.38 -0.54 -4.85
N MET A 126 -16.47 -0.12 -6.13
CA MET A 126 -17.52 0.79 -6.60
C MET A 126 -18.92 0.23 -6.34
N GLU A 127 -19.13 -1.05 -6.66
CA GLU A 127 -20.40 -1.74 -6.43
C GLU A 127 -20.73 -1.84 -4.93
N LYS A 128 -19.74 -2.24 -4.11
CA LYS A 128 -19.92 -2.40 -2.66
C LYS A 128 -20.22 -1.08 -1.95
N GLU A 129 -19.57 0.00 -2.37
CA GLU A 129 -19.66 1.30 -1.69
C GLU A 129 -20.63 2.27 -2.35
N ASN A 130 -21.23 1.88 -3.48
CA ASN A 130 -22.08 2.73 -4.30
C ASN A 130 -21.41 4.07 -4.63
N VAL A 131 -20.16 4.00 -5.09
CA VAL A 131 -19.36 5.17 -5.50
C VAL A 131 -18.99 5.10 -6.97
N THR A 132 -18.72 6.27 -7.54
CA THR A 132 -18.22 6.43 -8.91
C THR A 132 -16.69 6.53 -8.95
N LEU A 133 -16.10 6.37 -10.13
CA LEU A 133 -14.66 6.57 -10.32
C LEU A 133 -14.21 7.97 -9.88
N ASP A 134 -15.05 9.00 -10.06
CA ASP A 134 -14.79 10.39 -9.65
C ASP A 134 -14.58 10.56 -8.13
N GLU A 135 -15.00 9.58 -7.34
CA GLU A 135 -14.92 9.57 -5.87
C GLU A 135 -13.79 8.67 -5.35
N ILE A 136 -12.99 8.10 -6.25
CA ILE A 136 -11.86 7.22 -5.95
C ILE A 136 -10.55 7.93 -6.29
N ALA A 137 -9.60 7.89 -5.35
CA ALA A 137 -8.20 8.20 -5.62
C ALA A 137 -7.38 6.91 -5.73
N TYR A 138 -6.36 6.93 -6.57
CA TYR A 138 -5.40 5.82 -6.70
C TYR A 138 -3.97 6.34 -6.62
N VAL A 139 -3.16 5.74 -5.74
CA VAL A 139 -1.73 6.04 -5.57
C VAL A 139 -0.90 4.90 -6.14
N GLY A 140 -0.06 5.19 -7.13
CA GLY A 140 0.76 4.20 -7.85
C GLY A 140 2.19 4.68 -8.11
N ASP A 141 3.06 3.76 -8.51
CA ASP A 141 4.47 4.03 -8.80
C ASP A 141 4.95 3.48 -10.16
N ASP A 142 4.33 2.41 -10.67
CA ASP A 142 4.77 1.70 -11.88
C ASP A 142 3.64 1.49 -12.91
N VAL A 143 4.02 1.01 -14.09
CA VAL A 143 3.15 0.88 -15.27
C VAL A 143 1.92 -0.01 -15.04
N ILE A 144 1.96 -0.89 -14.04
CA ILE A 144 0.84 -1.75 -13.65
C ILE A 144 -0.36 -0.95 -13.08
N ASP A 145 -0.10 0.27 -12.62
CA ASP A 145 -1.10 1.17 -12.02
C ASP A 145 -1.84 2.03 -13.05
N LEU A 146 -1.22 2.24 -14.22
CA LEU A 146 -1.76 3.08 -15.29
C LEU A 146 -3.20 2.74 -15.70
N PRO A 147 -3.64 1.46 -15.77
CA PRO A 147 -5.03 1.15 -16.09
C PRO A 147 -6.02 1.76 -15.09
N VAL A 148 -5.67 1.86 -13.81
CA VAL A 148 -6.52 2.46 -12.78
C VAL A 148 -6.35 3.97 -12.75
N MET A 149 -5.10 4.46 -12.74
CA MET A 149 -4.80 5.89 -12.69
C MET A 149 -5.44 6.68 -13.82
N ARG A 150 -5.52 6.11 -15.03
CA ARG A 150 -6.16 6.79 -16.17
C ARG A 150 -7.69 6.90 -16.07
N GLN A 151 -8.33 6.22 -15.12
CA GLN A 151 -9.77 6.14 -15.01
C GLN A 151 -10.34 6.76 -13.74
N VAL A 152 -9.60 6.71 -12.63
CA VAL A 152 -10.04 7.27 -11.34
C VAL A 152 -10.10 8.80 -11.35
N GLY A 153 -10.96 9.35 -10.49
CA GLY A 153 -11.18 10.79 -10.35
C GLY A 153 -9.94 11.56 -9.95
N PHE A 154 -9.08 10.92 -9.14
CA PHE A 154 -7.84 11.51 -8.66
C PHE A 154 -6.67 10.50 -8.60
N ALA A 155 -5.98 10.34 -9.72
CA ALA A 155 -4.69 9.66 -9.78
C ALA A 155 -3.54 10.44 -9.16
N ILE A 156 -2.73 9.74 -8.35
CA ILE A 156 -1.56 10.25 -7.64
C ILE A 156 -0.38 9.34 -7.96
N ALA A 157 0.77 9.93 -8.31
CA ALA A 157 2.03 9.20 -8.43
C ALA A 157 2.93 9.51 -7.23
N VAL A 158 3.68 8.52 -6.75
CA VAL A 158 4.73 8.79 -5.75
C VAL A 158 5.95 9.49 -6.36
N ALA A 159 6.78 10.14 -5.54
CA ALA A 159 7.91 10.94 -6.05
C ALA A 159 8.96 10.11 -6.83
N ASN A 160 9.19 8.85 -6.46
CA ASN A 160 10.06 7.92 -7.17
C ASN A 160 9.37 7.10 -8.28
N ALA A 161 8.10 7.41 -8.61
CA ALA A 161 7.37 6.72 -9.66
C ALA A 161 8.04 6.87 -11.05
N ARG A 162 7.79 5.90 -11.94
CA ARG A 162 8.24 5.96 -13.33
C ARG A 162 7.64 7.15 -14.08
N ASP A 163 8.37 7.72 -15.02
CA ASP A 163 7.92 8.91 -15.77
C ASP A 163 6.54 8.76 -16.44
N PRO A 164 6.19 7.61 -17.06
CA PRO A 164 4.85 7.43 -17.63
C PRO A 164 3.73 7.49 -16.59
N VAL A 165 4.02 7.12 -15.34
CA VAL A 165 3.09 7.12 -14.21
C VAL A 165 2.89 8.54 -13.71
N LYS A 166 3.98 9.29 -13.51
CA LYS A 166 3.92 10.74 -13.20
C LYS A 166 3.17 11.52 -14.26
N ALA A 167 3.39 11.22 -15.54
CA ALA A 167 2.69 11.87 -16.64
C ALA A 167 1.18 11.60 -16.66
N ALA A 168 0.73 10.49 -16.07
CA ALA A 168 -0.69 10.14 -15.95
C ALA A 168 -1.34 10.67 -14.65
N ALA A 169 -0.55 11.17 -13.70
CA ALA A 169 -1.02 11.61 -12.40
C ALA A 169 -1.57 13.04 -12.44
N HIS A 170 -2.56 13.31 -11.59
CA HIS A 170 -3.04 14.67 -11.33
C HIS A 170 -2.21 15.35 -10.23
N TYR A 171 -1.56 14.57 -9.37
CA TYR A 171 -0.70 15.03 -8.30
C TYR A 171 0.49 14.07 -8.16
N VAL A 172 1.66 14.62 -7.88
CA VAL A 172 2.87 13.85 -7.55
C VAL A 172 3.24 14.20 -6.12
N THR A 173 3.44 13.18 -5.28
CA THR A 173 3.81 13.39 -3.87
C THR A 173 5.18 14.04 -3.74
N VAL A 174 5.47 14.59 -2.56
CA VAL A 174 6.79 15.16 -2.25
C VAL A 174 7.77 14.05 -1.89
N HIS A 175 7.30 13.07 -1.12
CA HIS A 175 8.08 11.93 -0.64
C HIS A 175 7.97 10.72 -1.55
N ASP A 176 9.01 9.88 -1.49
CA ASP A 176 9.09 8.59 -2.15
C ASP A 176 8.19 7.55 -1.46
N GLY A 177 7.84 6.50 -2.20
CA GLY A 177 7.12 5.35 -1.65
C GLY A 177 7.86 4.74 -0.46
N GLY A 178 7.13 4.35 0.58
CA GLY A 178 7.69 3.84 1.84
C GLY A 178 8.31 4.90 2.76
N TYR A 179 8.35 6.17 2.34
CA TYR A 179 8.93 7.28 3.11
C TYR A 179 7.92 8.38 3.45
N GLY A 180 6.61 8.10 3.39
CA GLY A 180 5.55 9.07 3.69
C GLY A 180 4.72 9.52 2.49
N ALA A 181 4.90 8.93 1.31
CA ALA A 181 4.10 9.29 0.13
C ALA A 181 2.59 9.02 0.32
N GLY A 182 2.23 7.98 1.07
CA GLY A 182 0.84 7.72 1.43
C GLY A 182 0.28 8.83 2.32
N ARG A 183 1.08 9.33 3.27
CA ARG A 183 0.75 10.50 4.09
C ARG A 183 0.57 11.76 3.25
N ASP A 184 1.47 12.05 2.32
CA ASP A 184 1.36 13.20 1.41
C ASP A 184 0.05 13.18 0.62
N ALA A 185 -0.33 12.01 0.09
CA ALA A 185 -1.57 11.85 -0.66
C ALA A 185 -2.81 12.13 0.20
N ILE A 186 -2.82 11.63 1.43
CA ILE A 186 -3.95 11.82 2.36
C ILE A 186 -4.05 13.27 2.81
N ASP A 187 -2.93 13.90 3.19
CA ASP A 187 -2.92 15.30 3.62
C ASP A 187 -3.41 16.21 2.49
N PHE A 188 -2.96 15.98 1.25
CA PHE A 188 -3.45 16.74 0.10
C PHE A 188 -4.97 16.63 -0.07
N ILE A 189 -5.54 15.44 0.11
CA ILE A 189 -6.99 15.23 0.01
C ILE A 189 -7.74 15.95 1.13
N LEU A 190 -7.28 15.81 2.38
CA LEU A 190 -7.90 16.45 3.54
C LEU A 190 -7.79 17.98 3.51
N GLU A 191 -6.65 18.50 3.05
CA GLU A 191 -6.41 19.93 2.86
C GLU A 191 -7.28 20.48 1.73
N SER A 192 -7.38 19.76 0.61
CA SER A 192 -8.27 20.13 -0.51
C SER A 192 -9.73 20.21 -0.08
N LYS A 193 -10.15 19.36 0.87
CA LYS A 193 -11.47 19.36 1.51
C LYS A 193 -11.63 20.43 2.60
N GLY A 194 -10.56 21.09 3.03
CA GLY A 194 -10.58 22.10 4.08
C GLY A 194 -10.79 21.53 5.49
N ILE A 195 -10.49 20.24 5.71
CA ILE A 195 -10.77 19.55 6.97
C ILE A 195 -9.52 19.03 7.69
N LEU A 196 -8.32 19.17 7.09
CA LEU A 196 -7.07 18.65 7.65
C LEU A 196 -6.81 19.13 9.08
N SER A 197 -6.85 20.44 9.34
CA SER A 197 -6.62 21.00 10.68
C SER A 197 -7.58 20.42 11.71
N ARG A 198 -8.88 20.34 11.38
CA ARG A 198 -9.89 19.72 12.26
C ARG A 198 -9.56 18.26 12.56
N CYS A 199 -9.15 17.50 11.56
CA CYS A 199 -8.77 16.10 11.74
C CYS A 199 -7.55 15.96 12.65
N ILE A 200 -6.56 16.85 12.54
CA ILE A 200 -5.37 16.87 13.40
C ILE A 200 -5.77 17.15 14.85
N GLU A 201 -6.54 18.22 15.10
CA GLU A 201 -7.02 18.55 16.45
C GLU A 201 -7.81 17.40 17.06
N THR A 202 -8.66 16.74 16.26
CA THR A 202 -9.44 15.57 16.69
C THR A 202 -8.54 14.39 17.03
N MET A 203 -7.43 14.20 16.31
CA MET A 203 -6.50 13.09 16.54
C MET A 203 -5.75 13.25 17.87
N ILE A 204 -5.33 14.48 18.19
CA ILE A 204 -4.51 14.80 19.37
C ILE A 204 -5.35 15.11 20.63
N ASP A 205 -6.67 15.18 20.51
CA ASP A 205 -7.58 15.34 21.64
C ASP A 205 -7.66 14.05 22.47
N GLU A 206 -7.10 14.08 23.68
CA GLU A 206 -7.11 12.96 24.63
C GLU A 206 -8.54 12.54 25.05
N GLY A 207 -9.52 13.44 24.94
CA GLY A 207 -10.92 13.17 25.24
C GLY A 207 -11.66 12.43 24.12
N ASN A 208 -11.05 12.28 22.95
CA ASN A 208 -11.69 11.66 21.80
C ASN A 208 -11.57 10.12 21.84
N PRO A 209 -12.69 9.37 22.02
CA PRO A 209 -12.64 7.90 22.07
C PRO A 209 -12.27 7.26 20.72
N ILE A 210 -12.39 8.01 19.61
CA ILE A 210 -12.06 7.50 18.28
C ILE A 210 -10.55 7.34 18.13
N SER A 211 -9.73 8.28 18.64
CA SER A 211 -8.26 8.24 18.49
C SER A 211 -7.63 6.94 19.01
N PRO A 212 -7.87 6.50 20.27
CA PRO A 212 -7.35 5.22 20.77
C PRO A 212 -7.86 4.01 19.99
N SER A 213 -9.10 4.05 19.49
CA SER A 213 -9.66 2.93 18.70
C SER A 213 -8.98 2.75 17.32
N MET A 214 -8.26 3.79 16.86
CA MET A 214 -7.51 3.82 15.61
C MET A 214 -6.01 3.57 15.80
N ASP A 215 -5.57 3.22 17.01
CA ASP A 215 -4.17 2.87 17.27
C ASP A 215 -3.75 1.64 16.46
N ILE A 216 -2.64 1.80 15.74
CA ILE A 216 -2.08 0.81 14.83
C ILE A 216 -1.12 -0.08 15.61
N GLY A 217 -1.24 -1.39 15.46
CA GLY A 217 -0.31 -2.36 16.04
C GLY A 217 -0.74 -2.97 17.38
N ASN A 218 -1.92 -2.61 17.91
CA ASN A 218 -2.55 -3.39 18.98
C ASN A 218 -3.29 -4.58 18.36
N SER A 219 -2.61 -5.72 18.29
CA SER A 219 -3.13 -6.98 17.76
C SER A 219 -4.13 -7.68 18.70
N SER A 220 -4.68 -6.97 19.70
CA SER A 220 -5.59 -7.54 20.69
C SER A 220 -7.02 -7.79 20.16
N ASP A 221 -7.36 -7.26 18.98
CA ASP A 221 -8.62 -7.54 18.31
C ASP A 221 -8.50 -8.85 17.49
N ASN A 222 -8.24 -9.96 18.18
CA ASN A 222 -8.49 -11.30 17.66
C ASN A 222 -9.76 -11.85 18.33
N ALA A 223 -10.89 -11.65 17.66
CA ALA A 223 -12.11 -12.43 17.84
C ALA A 223 -12.63 -12.85 16.45
#